data_AF-A0A5N7BUY5-F1
#
_entry.id   AF-A0A5N7BUY5-F1
#
_cell.length_a   1.000
_cell.length_b   1.000
_cell.length_c   1.000
_cell.angle_alpha   90.00
_cell.angle_beta   90.00
_cell.angle_gamma   90.00
#
_symmetry.space_group_name_H-M   'P 1'
#
loop_
_entity.id
_entity.type
_entity.pdbx_description
1 polymer ?
#
loop_
_entity_poly.entity_id
_entity_poly.type
_entity_poly.pdbx_seq_one_letter_code
_entity_poly.pdbx_strand_id
1 'polypeptide(L)'
;MDPPADSPQLDALVRKLTNTKYLEGFWKMITVAPDRLPPAPTVYAQHLNSIVGKPLALVNMGWSLEIRKILKRKLCEFQVKLGDKERECDGLVGYFDMEPNPESGKELIIDQIHTYFAPDKPETPNDPRRRLTMESYPYFTVFWGPPFPEKLPYSTAISPDEYNSRRSKHMQVYGAIVDPFTAVHACSSFLPTQSLQLAPWTWQGAMNTMTSVPPLGTAYHHWRCE
;
A
#
# COMPACT_ATOMS: atom_id res chain seq x y z
N MET A 1 -1.00 23.12 -11.51
CA MET A 1 -0.68 21.76 -11.07
C MET A 1 -1.73 20.90 -11.74
N ASP A 2 -1.39 20.29 -12.86
CA ASP A 2 -2.33 19.47 -13.63
C ASP A 2 -2.74 18.25 -12.79
N PRO A 3 -3.98 17.73 -12.92
CA PRO A 3 -4.37 16.48 -12.30
C PRO A 3 -3.40 15.38 -12.76
N PRO A 4 -3.08 14.38 -11.91
CA PRO A 4 -2.18 13.31 -12.35
C PRO A 4 -2.82 12.62 -13.57
N ALA A 5 -2.10 12.66 -14.68
CA ALA A 5 -2.43 11.92 -15.89
C ALA A 5 -2.68 10.45 -15.56
N ASP A 6 -3.66 9.84 -16.23
CA ASP A 6 -4.02 8.42 -16.28
C ASP A 6 -3.09 7.51 -15.47
N SER A 7 -3.55 7.03 -14.30
CA SER A 7 -2.81 6.05 -13.50
C SER A 7 -2.98 4.67 -14.13
N PRO A 8 -1.98 4.14 -14.88
CA PRO A 8 -2.19 2.90 -15.64
C PRO A 8 -2.33 1.69 -14.72
N GLN A 9 -1.75 1.77 -13.50
CA GLN A 9 -1.92 0.79 -12.43
C GLN A 9 -3.37 0.75 -11.92
N LEU A 10 -3.98 1.92 -11.69
CA LEU A 10 -5.38 2.00 -11.28
C LEU A 10 -6.30 1.45 -12.38
N ASP A 11 -6.04 1.80 -13.65
CA ASP A 11 -6.78 1.28 -14.79
C ASP A 11 -6.67 -0.24 -14.91
N ALA A 12 -5.47 -0.79 -14.70
CA ALA A 12 -5.24 -2.23 -14.71
C ALA A 12 -6.05 -2.92 -13.60
N LEU A 13 -6.07 -2.35 -12.39
CA LEU A 13 -6.88 -2.86 -11.27
C LEU A 13 -8.39 -2.76 -11.59
N VAL A 14 -8.87 -1.61 -12.07
CA VAL A 14 -10.28 -1.40 -12.46
C VAL A 14 -10.71 -2.40 -13.52
N ARG A 15 -9.87 -2.66 -14.53
CA ARG A 15 -10.13 -3.70 -15.54
C ARG A 15 -10.25 -5.07 -14.88
N LYS A 16 -9.39 -5.41 -13.92
CA LYS A 16 -9.44 -6.70 -13.22
C LYS A 16 -10.71 -6.86 -12.39
N LEU A 17 -11.19 -5.77 -11.78
CA LEU A 17 -12.46 -5.72 -11.04
C LEU A 17 -13.71 -5.97 -11.91
N THR A 18 -13.60 -5.93 -13.25
CA THR A 18 -14.71 -6.34 -14.13
C THR A 18 -14.94 -7.86 -14.13
N ASN A 19 -13.95 -8.64 -13.69
CA ASN A 19 -14.10 -10.08 -13.52
C ASN A 19 -14.85 -10.38 -12.21
N THR A 20 -16.04 -10.98 -12.31
CA THR A 20 -16.93 -11.21 -11.17
C THR A 20 -16.27 -12.02 -10.04
N LYS A 21 -15.46 -13.03 -10.35
CA LYS A 21 -14.80 -13.86 -9.32
C LYS A 21 -13.70 -13.10 -8.60
N TYR A 22 -12.91 -12.33 -9.36
CA TYR A 22 -11.91 -11.46 -8.78
C TYR A 22 -12.55 -10.38 -7.91
N LEU A 23 -13.60 -9.73 -8.43
CA LEU A 23 -14.37 -8.73 -7.72
C LEU A 23 -14.95 -9.27 -6.42
N GLU A 24 -15.47 -10.49 -6.41
CA GLU A 24 -16.05 -11.08 -5.20
C GLU A 24 -14.99 -11.23 -4.09
N GLY A 25 -13.80 -11.76 -4.40
CA GLY A 25 -12.71 -11.86 -3.45
C GLY A 25 -12.19 -10.50 -2.99
N PHE A 26 -11.99 -9.58 -3.94
CA PHE A 26 -11.58 -8.20 -3.65
C PHE A 26 -12.60 -7.49 -2.74
N TRP A 27 -13.89 -7.60 -3.05
CA TRP A 27 -15.00 -7.01 -2.30
C TRP A 27 -15.02 -7.54 -0.87
N LYS A 28 -14.93 -8.86 -0.69
CA LYS A 28 -14.85 -9.48 0.65
C LYS A 28 -13.66 -8.97 1.46
N MET A 29 -12.50 -8.75 0.82
CA MET A 29 -11.34 -8.17 1.50
C MET A 29 -11.63 -6.74 1.98
N ILE A 30 -12.14 -5.86 1.10
CA ILE A 30 -12.34 -4.44 1.43
C ILE A 30 -13.56 -4.19 2.33
N THR A 31 -14.49 -5.14 2.45
CA THR A 31 -15.62 -5.03 3.39
C THR A 31 -15.29 -5.57 4.77
N VAL A 32 -14.39 -6.55 4.88
CA VAL A 32 -13.94 -7.10 6.17
C VAL A 32 -12.82 -6.28 6.79
N ALA A 33 -11.94 -5.68 5.97
CA ALA A 33 -10.82 -4.89 6.48
C ALA A 33 -11.23 -3.71 7.40
N PRO A 34 -12.26 -2.91 7.08
CA PRO A 34 -12.68 -1.77 7.89
C PRO A 34 -13.02 -2.12 9.35
N ASP A 35 -13.52 -3.33 9.63
CA ASP A 35 -13.83 -3.78 10.99
C ASP A 35 -12.58 -3.86 11.89
N ARG A 36 -11.38 -3.85 11.29
CA ARG A 36 -10.09 -3.95 11.96
C ARG A 36 -9.23 -2.69 11.80
N LEU A 37 -9.65 -1.74 10.97
CA LEU A 37 -8.94 -0.49 10.77
C LEU A 37 -9.40 0.56 11.80
N PRO A 38 -8.52 1.49 12.22
CA PRO A 38 -8.93 2.63 13.04
C PRO A 38 -10.09 3.43 12.41
N PRO A 39 -10.93 4.12 13.20
CA PRO A 39 -11.91 5.03 12.65
C PRO A 39 -11.23 6.16 11.85
N ALA A 40 -11.90 6.64 10.80
CA ALA A 40 -11.40 7.78 10.03
C ALA A 40 -11.30 9.04 10.93
N PRO A 41 -10.32 9.93 10.72
CA PRO A 41 -10.20 11.17 11.48
C PRO A 41 -11.45 12.06 11.34
N THR A 42 -11.83 12.82 12.37
CA THR A 42 -13.03 13.69 12.31
C THR A 42 -13.02 14.69 11.16
N VAL A 43 -11.84 15.16 10.74
CA VAL A 43 -11.68 16.07 9.58
C VAL A 43 -12.20 15.41 8.29
N TYR A 44 -12.12 14.09 8.19
CA TYR A 44 -12.69 13.34 7.07
C TYR A 44 -14.21 13.50 6.96
N ALA A 45 -14.93 13.52 8.10
CA ALA A 45 -16.39 13.62 8.15
C ALA A 45 -16.95 14.93 7.54
N GLN A 46 -16.09 15.92 7.30
CA GLN A 46 -16.47 17.19 6.66
C GLN A 46 -16.54 17.09 5.13
N HIS A 47 -16.05 16.00 4.53
CA HIS A 47 -16.04 15.82 3.07
C HIS A 47 -17.29 15.04 2.61
N LEU A 48 -17.87 15.40 1.46
CA LEU A 48 -19.12 14.77 0.95
C LEU A 48 -19.00 13.27 0.71
N ASN A 49 -17.85 12.82 0.24
CA ASN A 49 -17.55 11.41 0.03
C ASN A 49 -17.47 10.59 1.34
N SER A 50 -17.39 11.24 2.51
CA SER A 50 -17.52 10.54 3.79
C SER A 50 -18.85 9.82 3.99
N ILE A 51 -19.89 10.25 3.27
CA ILE A 51 -21.21 9.60 3.24
C ILE A 51 -21.11 8.20 2.62
N VAL A 52 -20.21 8.01 1.65
CA VAL A 52 -20.06 6.72 0.94
C VAL A 52 -19.31 5.70 1.79
N GLY A 53 -18.48 6.17 2.73
CA GLY A 53 -17.69 5.35 3.64
C GLY A 53 -16.21 5.73 3.61
N LYS A 54 -15.42 5.00 4.39
CA LYS A 54 -13.97 5.27 4.52
C LYS A 54 -13.23 4.92 3.21
N PRO A 55 -12.38 5.82 2.67
CA PRO A 55 -11.65 5.58 1.44
C PRO A 55 -10.46 4.66 1.69
N LEU A 56 -10.05 3.96 0.63
CA LEU A 56 -8.79 3.24 0.56
C LEU A 56 -7.92 3.87 -0.53
N ALA A 57 -6.61 3.83 -0.34
CA ALA A 57 -5.65 4.35 -1.31
C ALA A 57 -4.85 3.20 -1.93
N LEU A 58 -4.69 3.24 -3.27
CA LEU A 58 -3.71 2.41 -3.98
C LEU A 58 -2.41 3.22 -4.10
N VAL A 59 -1.32 2.71 -3.52
CA VAL A 59 -0.03 3.41 -3.44
C VAL A 59 1.13 2.48 -3.72
N ASN A 60 2.27 3.03 -4.15
CA ASN A 60 3.54 2.30 -4.14
C ASN A 60 4.23 2.49 -2.80
N MET A 61 4.56 1.39 -2.12
CA MET A 61 5.35 1.40 -0.89
C MET A 61 6.72 0.77 -1.13
N GLY A 62 7.79 1.43 -0.66
CA GLY A 62 9.16 0.94 -0.77
C GLY A 62 9.74 0.57 0.59
N TRP A 63 10.25 -0.65 0.72
CA TRP A 63 10.88 -1.15 1.94
C TRP A 63 12.30 -1.62 1.66
N SER A 64 13.22 -1.37 2.59
CA SER A 64 14.59 -1.90 2.51
C SER A 64 15.15 -2.11 3.93
N LEU A 65 16.08 -3.04 4.06
CA LEU A 65 16.68 -3.37 5.36
C LEU A 65 18.17 -3.01 5.36
N GLU A 66 18.45 -1.84 5.93
CA GLU A 66 19.80 -1.33 6.13
C GLU A 66 20.26 -1.59 7.56
N ILE A 67 21.45 -2.18 7.73
CA ILE A 67 22.06 -2.35 9.05
C ILE A 67 23.31 -1.48 9.20
N ARG A 68 23.62 -1.08 10.43
CA ARG A 68 24.75 -0.19 10.73
C ARG A 68 26.13 -0.81 10.43
N LYS A 69 26.24 -2.13 10.48
CA LYS A 69 27.48 -2.88 10.24
C LYS A 69 27.15 -4.35 9.99
N ILE A 70 27.61 -4.91 8.87
CA ILE A 70 27.51 -6.35 8.62
C ILE A 70 28.47 -7.05 9.61
N LEU A 71 27.93 -7.70 10.63
CA LEU A 71 28.70 -8.60 11.48
C LEU A 71 29.17 -9.77 10.62
N LYS A 72 30.38 -10.30 10.85
CA LYS A 72 31.04 -11.36 10.05
C LYS A 72 30.21 -12.65 9.82
N ARG A 73 29.03 -12.77 10.42
CA ARG A 73 28.04 -13.81 10.11
C ARG A 73 27.23 -13.39 8.89
N LYS A 74 27.14 -14.30 7.93
CA LYS A 74 26.42 -14.21 6.66
C LYS A 74 24.91 -13.98 6.88
N LEU A 75 24.53 -12.77 7.28
CA LEU A 75 23.14 -12.30 7.42
C LEU A 75 22.70 -11.83 6.04
N CYS A 76 22.24 -12.77 5.21
CA CYS A 76 21.90 -12.45 3.83
C CYS A 76 20.49 -11.92 3.69
N GLU A 77 19.51 -12.51 4.39
CA GLU A 77 18.09 -12.24 4.17
C GLU A 77 17.31 -12.33 5.48
N PHE A 78 16.29 -11.48 5.60
CA PHE A 78 15.36 -11.52 6.71
C PHE A 78 13.94 -11.48 6.25
N GLN A 79 13.13 -12.34 6.86
CA GLN A 79 11.71 -12.28 6.70
C GLN A 79 11.13 -11.11 7.51
N VAL A 80 10.29 -10.30 6.86
CA VAL A 80 9.68 -9.12 7.46
C VAL A 80 8.16 -9.22 7.32
N LYS A 81 7.48 -9.15 8.46
CA LYS A 81 6.03 -9.01 8.52
C LYS A 81 5.66 -7.59 8.12
N LEU A 82 4.92 -7.45 7.02
CA LEU A 82 4.31 -6.18 6.61
C LEU A 82 2.85 -6.15 7.07
N GLY A 83 2.50 -5.08 7.76
CA GLY A 83 1.21 -4.89 8.42
C GLY A 83 0.91 -5.92 9.52
N ASP A 84 -0.20 -5.74 10.21
CA ASP A 84 -0.68 -6.70 11.22
C ASP A 84 -2.16 -6.51 11.53
N LYS A 85 -3.02 -7.46 11.14
CA LYS A 85 -4.46 -7.38 11.44
C LYS A 85 -4.82 -7.43 12.93
N GLU A 86 -3.93 -7.96 13.77
CA GLU A 86 -4.14 -8.03 15.22
C GLU A 86 -3.70 -6.74 15.91
N ARG A 87 -2.97 -5.87 15.21
CA ARG A 87 -2.69 -4.52 15.69
C ARG A 87 -3.84 -3.63 15.26
N GLU A 88 -4.52 -3.08 16.25
CA GLU A 88 -5.64 -2.13 16.08
C GLU A 88 -5.27 -0.87 15.28
N CYS A 89 -3.98 -0.61 15.05
CA CYS A 89 -3.46 0.58 14.40
C CYS A 89 -2.60 0.28 13.16
N ASP A 90 -2.88 -0.79 12.40
CA ASP A 90 -2.20 -1.02 11.12
C ASP A 90 -3.07 -0.69 9.92
N GLY A 91 -2.52 0.09 8.98
CA GLY A 91 -3.25 0.59 7.81
C GLY A 91 -3.25 -0.35 6.60
N LEU A 92 -2.58 -1.51 6.64
CA LEU A 92 -2.46 -2.38 5.48
C LEU A 92 -3.73 -3.21 5.23
N VAL A 93 -4.36 -3.03 4.07
CA VAL A 93 -5.47 -3.88 3.62
C VAL A 93 -4.95 -5.04 2.78
N GLY A 94 -4.03 -4.77 1.87
CA GLY A 94 -3.33 -5.79 1.10
C GLY A 94 -2.26 -5.20 0.21
N TYR A 95 -1.41 -6.05 -0.37
CA TYR A 95 -0.38 -5.62 -1.31
C TYR A 95 -0.20 -6.58 -2.47
N PHE A 96 0.42 -6.06 -3.53
CA PHE A 96 0.74 -6.71 -4.78
C PHE A 96 2.26 -6.72 -4.94
N ASP A 97 2.78 -7.84 -5.43
CA ASP A 97 4.17 -7.92 -5.86
C ASP A 97 4.38 -7.13 -7.16
N MET A 98 5.61 -6.67 -7.38
CA MET A 98 6.00 -6.05 -8.65
C MET A 98 6.34 -7.12 -9.68
N GLU A 99 6.03 -6.85 -10.94
CA GLU A 99 6.54 -7.64 -12.06
C GLU A 99 8.08 -7.55 -12.12
N PRO A 100 8.82 -8.66 -12.25
CA PRO A 100 10.29 -8.65 -12.27
C PRO A 100 10.87 -7.81 -13.42
N ASN A 101 10.17 -7.78 -14.55
CA ASN A 101 10.50 -6.99 -15.73
C ASN A 101 9.28 -6.13 -16.09
N PRO A 102 9.04 -5.03 -15.36
CA PRO A 102 7.81 -4.27 -15.48
C PRO A 102 7.76 -3.55 -16.83
N GLU A 103 6.68 -3.74 -17.58
CA GLU A 103 6.29 -2.85 -18.68
C GLU A 103 5.49 -1.69 -18.09
N SER A 104 5.57 -0.51 -18.72
CA SER A 104 4.76 0.64 -18.31
C SER A 104 3.28 0.27 -18.22
N GLY A 105 2.70 0.44 -17.03
CA GLY A 105 1.31 0.10 -16.73
C GLY A 105 1.00 -1.38 -16.50
N LYS A 106 2.01 -2.25 -16.46
CA LYS A 106 1.94 -3.63 -15.96
C LYS A 106 3.03 -3.87 -14.92
N GLU A 107 3.12 -2.95 -13.98
CA GLU A 107 4.16 -2.98 -12.95
C GLU A 107 3.81 -3.90 -11.80
N LEU A 108 2.51 -4.19 -11.60
CA LEU A 108 1.99 -4.95 -10.47
C LEU A 108 1.41 -6.30 -10.94
N ILE A 109 1.71 -7.35 -10.19
CA ILE A 109 1.06 -8.66 -10.31
C ILE A 109 -0.33 -8.56 -9.66
N ILE A 110 -1.30 -7.99 -10.39
CA ILE A 110 -2.65 -7.70 -9.88
C ILE A 110 -3.50 -8.95 -9.65
N ASP A 111 -3.09 -10.11 -10.15
CA ASP A 111 -3.82 -11.37 -10.02
C ASP A 111 -3.90 -11.87 -8.58
N GLN A 112 -2.96 -11.43 -7.74
CA GLN A 112 -2.77 -11.95 -6.39
C GLN A 112 -2.60 -10.80 -5.41
N ILE A 113 -3.43 -10.80 -4.37
CA ILE A 113 -3.46 -9.79 -3.33
C ILE A 113 -3.01 -10.45 -2.03
N HIS A 114 -1.83 -10.11 -1.54
CA HIS A 114 -1.38 -10.55 -0.23
C HIS A 114 -2.12 -9.76 0.84
N THR A 115 -2.91 -10.45 1.68
CA THR A 115 -3.76 -9.80 2.67
C THR A 115 -3.97 -10.67 3.91
N TYR A 116 -4.23 -10.04 5.05
CA TYR A 116 -4.69 -10.71 6.27
C TYR A 116 -6.19 -11.06 6.23
N PHE A 117 -6.95 -10.46 5.31
CA PHE A 117 -8.40 -10.60 5.17
C PHE A 117 -8.78 -11.67 4.14
N ALA A 118 -8.02 -12.77 4.17
CA ALA A 118 -8.24 -13.97 3.35
C ALA A 118 -8.68 -15.15 4.24
N PRO A 119 -9.51 -16.06 3.71
CA PRO A 119 -9.85 -17.32 4.38
C PRO A 119 -8.62 -18.23 4.52
N ASP A 120 -8.70 -19.22 5.41
CA ASP A 120 -7.63 -20.22 5.61
C ASP A 120 -7.36 -21.05 4.35
N LYS A 121 -8.40 -21.29 3.55
CA LYS A 121 -8.35 -21.98 2.27
C LYS A 121 -9.04 -21.12 1.22
N PRO A 122 -8.55 -21.08 -0.03
CA PRO A 122 -9.21 -20.36 -1.11
C PRO A 122 -10.68 -20.81 -1.22
N GLU A 123 -11.61 -19.86 -1.19
CA GLU A 123 -13.05 -20.16 -1.34
C GLU A 123 -13.38 -20.63 -2.76
N THR A 124 -12.61 -20.15 -3.75
CA THR A 124 -12.70 -20.57 -5.14
C THR A 124 -11.29 -20.79 -5.70
N PRO A 125 -11.13 -21.59 -6.78
CA PRO A 125 -9.83 -21.79 -7.44
C PRO A 125 -9.17 -20.50 -7.94
N ASN A 126 -9.95 -19.43 -8.13
CA ASN A 126 -9.49 -18.14 -8.64
C ASN A 126 -9.66 -17.01 -7.61
N ASP A 127 -9.71 -17.34 -6.31
CA ASP A 127 -9.71 -16.31 -5.25
C ASP A 127 -8.39 -15.51 -5.36
N PRO A 128 -8.45 -14.18 -5.56
CA PRO A 128 -7.24 -13.37 -5.70
C PRO A 128 -6.51 -13.20 -4.36
N ARG A 129 -7.15 -13.46 -3.23
CA ARG A 129 -6.57 -13.19 -1.91
C ARG A 129 -5.62 -14.31 -1.52
N ARG A 130 -4.36 -13.94 -1.31
CA ARG A 130 -3.33 -14.78 -0.69
C ARG A 130 -3.19 -14.40 0.77
N ARG A 131 -3.41 -15.37 1.64
CA ARG A 131 -3.33 -15.14 3.08
C ARG A 131 -1.89 -14.84 3.50
N LEU A 132 -1.74 -13.76 4.25
CA LEU A 132 -0.50 -13.42 4.93
C LEU A 132 -0.28 -14.31 6.17
N THR A 133 0.77 -15.12 6.11
CA THR A 133 1.28 -15.94 7.21
C THR A 133 2.79 -15.79 7.30
N MET A 134 3.39 -16.36 8.35
CA MET A 134 4.85 -16.42 8.46
C MET A 134 5.51 -17.12 7.27
N GLU A 135 4.81 -17.96 6.50
CA GLU A 135 5.38 -18.60 5.32
C GLU A 135 5.39 -17.68 4.08
N SER A 136 4.49 -16.69 4.04
CA SER A 136 4.29 -15.82 2.88
C SER A 136 4.88 -14.42 3.06
N TYR A 137 5.45 -14.11 4.22
CA TYR A 137 6.10 -12.82 4.45
C TYR A 137 7.33 -12.64 3.55
N PRO A 138 7.53 -11.43 3.00
CA PRO A 138 8.64 -11.15 2.11
C PRO A 138 10.00 -11.23 2.80
N TYR A 139 11.01 -11.58 2.01
CA TYR A 139 12.41 -11.58 2.42
C TYR A 139 13.13 -10.34 1.89
N PHE A 140 13.82 -9.66 2.78
CA PHE A 140 14.66 -8.50 2.46
C PHE A 140 16.13 -8.88 2.56
N THR A 141 16.86 -8.67 1.46
CA THR A 141 18.31 -8.76 1.46
C THR A 141 18.88 -7.60 2.27
N VAL A 142 19.72 -7.93 3.24
CA VAL A 142 20.35 -6.93 4.09
C VAL A 142 21.45 -6.23 3.33
N PHE A 143 21.54 -4.91 3.48
CA PHE A 143 22.66 -4.15 2.96
C PHE A 143 23.23 -3.20 4.02
N TRP A 144 24.42 -2.70 3.72
CA TRP A 144 25.02 -1.61 4.46
C TRP A 144 25.68 -0.65 3.46
N GLY A 145 25.23 0.59 3.44
CA GLY A 145 25.84 1.66 2.66
C GLY A 145 26.71 2.53 3.57
N PRO A 146 28.05 2.50 3.48
CA PRO A 146 28.88 3.38 4.29
C PRO A 146 28.75 4.83 3.77
N PRO A 147 28.50 5.82 4.66
CA PRO A 147 28.43 7.24 4.26
C PRO A 147 29.82 7.85 3.99
N PHE A 148 30.89 7.14 4.34
CA PHE A 148 32.28 7.55 4.17
C PHE A 148 33.09 6.42 3.51
N PRO A 149 34.14 6.73 2.74
CA PRO A 149 35.00 5.68 2.18
C PRO A 149 35.67 4.86 3.29
N GLU A 150 35.63 3.54 3.16
CA GLU A 150 36.19 2.62 4.15
C GLU A 150 37.69 2.33 3.94
N LYS A 151 38.24 2.68 2.78
CA LYS A 151 39.61 2.40 2.37
C LYS A 151 40.38 3.68 2.11
N LEU A 152 41.69 3.62 2.35
CA LEU A 152 42.61 4.70 2.03
C LEU A 152 42.76 4.91 0.51
N PRO A 153 42.95 6.16 0.03
CA PRO A 153 42.81 7.39 0.82
C PRO A 153 41.34 7.59 1.21
N TYR A 154 41.09 8.00 2.46
CA TYR A 154 39.74 8.36 2.94
C TYR A 154 39.29 9.62 2.19
N SER A 155 38.86 9.44 0.94
CA SER A 155 38.48 10.50 0.03
C SER A 155 37.17 11.18 0.47
N THR A 156 36.73 12.16 -0.30
CA THR A 156 35.56 12.98 -0.01
C THR A 156 34.32 12.13 0.29
N ALA A 157 33.60 12.49 1.36
CA ALA A 157 32.31 11.91 1.68
C ALA A 157 31.36 12.01 0.48
N ILE A 158 30.49 11.00 0.32
CA ILE A 158 29.44 11.05 -0.72
C ILE A 158 28.40 12.11 -0.32
N SER A 159 27.76 12.73 -1.32
CA SER A 159 26.70 13.70 -1.04
C SER A 159 25.46 13.01 -0.44
N PRO A 160 24.62 13.73 0.33
CA PRO A 160 23.36 13.18 0.81
C PRO A 160 22.46 12.63 -0.31
N ASP A 161 22.43 13.29 -1.47
CA ASP A 161 21.65 12.85 -2.63
C ASP A 161 22.19 11.54 -3.22
N GLU A 162 23.51 11.41 -3.31
CA GLU A 162 24.12 10.18 -3.79
C GLU A 162 23.91 9.03 -2.81
N TYR A 163 24.02 9.29 -1.50
CA TYR A 163 23.70 8.30 -0.48
C TYR A 163 22.24 7.85 -0.55
N ASN A 164 21.29 8.78 -0.65
CA ASN A 164 19.86 8.46 -0.81
C ASN A 164 19.60 7.68 -2.10
N SER A 165 20.22 8.07 -3.22
CA SER A 165 20.10 7.35 -4.50
C SER A 165 20.59 5.90 -4.38
N ARG A 166 21.75 5.68 -3.74
CA ARG A 166 22.28 4.33 -3.48
C ARG A 166 21.34 3.53 -2.57
N ARG A 167 20.82 4.15 -1.50
CA ARG A 167 19.88 3.53 -0.56
C ARG A 167 18.57 3.11 -1.25
N SER A 168 18.02 3.98 -2.10
CA SER A 168 16.79 3.71 -2.85
C SER A 168 16.92 2.53 -3.83
N LYS A 169 18.12 2.22 -4.33
CA LYS A 169 18.35 1.03 -5.19
C LYS A 169 18.11 -0.30 -4.46
N HIS A 170 18.13 -0.30 -3.13
CA HIS A 170 17.86 -1.47 -2.31
C HIS A 170 16.39 -1.58 -1.87
N MET A 171 15.52 -0.65 -2.30
CA MET A 171 14.10 -0.73 -1.99
C MET A 171 13.43 -1.82 -2.82
N GLN A 172 12.75 -2.74 -2.14
CA GLN A 172 11.73 -3.57 -2.75
C GLN A 172 10.42 -2.79 -2.70
N VAL A 173 9.84 -2.55 -3.88
CA VAL A 173 8.60 -1.80 -4.05
C VAL A 173 7.44 -2.79 -4.13
N TYR A 174 6.30 -2.39 -3.58
CA TYR A 174 5.03 -3.11 -3.66
C TYR A 174 3.92 -2.12 -4.00
N GLY A 175 2.93 -2.55 -4.77
CA GLY A 175 1.65 -1.86 -4.83
C GLY A 175 0.84 -2.22 -3.58
N ALA A 176 0.22 -1.26 -2.90
CA ALA A 176 -0.48 -1.51 -1.65
C ALA A 176 -1.83 -0.81 -1.62
N ILE A 177 -2.83 -1.52 -1.11
CA ILE A 177 -4.12 -0.97 -0.72
C ILE A 177 -4.02 -0.68 0.77
N VAL A 178 -4.14 0.59 1.13
CA VAL A 178 -3.95 1.06 2.50
C VAL A 178 -5.09 1.96 2.95
N ASP A 179 -5.31 1.97 4.25
CA ASP A 179 -5.98 3.06 4.93
C ASP A 179 -5.09 4.33 4.86
N PRO A 180 -5.53 5.41 4.19
CA PRO A 180 -4.69 6.59 4.01
C PRO A 180 -4.42 7.36 5.31
N PHE A 181 -5.14 7.07 6.39
CA PHE A 181 -5.00 7.78 7.67
C PHE A 181 -4.07 7.07 8.65
N THR A 182 -3.78 5.78 8.42
CA THR A 182 -3.08 4.91 9.37
C THR A 182 -1.76 4.44 8.77
N ALA A 183 -0.74 4.28 9.61
CA ALA A 183 0.56 3.79 9.16
C ALA A 183 0.55 2.28 8.90
N VAL A 184 1.33 1.83 7.92
CA VAL A 184 1.68 0.43 7.71
C VAL A 184 2.95 0.11 8.49
N HIS A 185 2.94 -0.94 9.31
CA HIS A 185 4.08 -1.31 10.13
C HIS A 185 4.87 -2.48 9.52
N ALA A 186 6.19 -2.38 9.53
CA ALA A 186 7.10 -3.47 9.21
C ALA A 186 7.76 -3.99 10.50
N CYS A 187 7.66 -5.29 10.73
CA CYS A 187 8.22 -5.96 11.91
C CYS A 187 9.15 -7.10 11.48
N SER A 188 10.31 -7.20 12.11
CA SER A 188 11.17 -8.38 12.05
C SER A 188 11.40 -8.93 13.47
N SER A 189 12.00 -10.11 13.58
CA SER A 189 12.21 -10.77 14.88
C SER A 189 13.25 -10.10 15.79
N PHE A 190 14.00 -9.10 15.31
CA PHE A 190 15.13 -8.51 16.04
C PHE A 190 15.34 -7.02 15.79
N LEU A 191 14.73 -6.43 14.75
CA LEU A 191 14.77 -4.98 14.54
C LEU A 191 13.54 -4.32 15.17
N PRO A 192 13.69 -3.07 15.67
CA PRO A 192 12.55 -2.27 16.05
C PRO A 192 11.55 -2.13 14.88
N THR A 193 10.26 -2.21 15.18
CA THR A 193 9.20 -1.94 14.21
C THR A 193 9.42 -0.58 13.55
N GLN A 194 9.28 -0.53 12.22
CA GLN A 194 9.24 0.72 11.45
C GLN A 194 7.85 0.94 10.87
N SER A 195 7.48 2.20 10.61
CA SER A 195 6.17 2.57 10.09
C SER A 195 6.28 3.44 8.85
N LEU A 196 5.43 3.18 7.86
CA LEU A 196 5.27 4.01 6.67
C LEU A 196 3.85 4.60 6.66
N GLN A 197 3.73 5.92 6.62
CA GLN A 197 2.45 6.61 6.62
C GLN A 197 2.40 7.60 5.45
N LEU A 198 1.25 7.67 4.78
CA LEU A 198 1.02 8.71 3.78
C LEU A 198 0.98 10.08 4.45
N ALA A 199 1.61 11.06 3.82
CA ALA A 199 1.55 12.42 4.32
C ALA A 199 0.09 12.93 4.21
N PRO A 200 -0.43 13.66 5.22
CA PRO A 200 -1.83 14.09 5.22
C PRO A 200 -2.27 14.85 3.97
N TRP A 201 -1.39 15.66 3.39
CA TRP A 201 -1.68 16.44 2.19
C TRP A 201 -1.99 15.57 0.97
N THR A 202 -1.47 14.34 0.91
CA THR A 202 -1.63 13.44 -0.24
C THR A 202 -3.08 13.02 -0.40
N TRP A 203 -3.75 12.62 0.69
CA TRP A 203 -5.16 12.28 0.63
C TRP A 203 -6.06 13.52 0.69
N GLN A 204 -5.69 14.58 1.42
CA GLN A 204 -6.48 15.82 1.45
C GLN A 204 -6.64 16.43 0.06
N GLY A 205 -5.57 16.45 -0.74
CA GLY A 205 -5.63 16.89 -2.14
C GLY A 205 -6.58 16.04 -2.98
N ALA A 206 -6.46 14.72 -2.89
CA ALA A 206 -7.34 13.79 -3.62
C ALA A 206 -8.82 13.96 -3.22
N MET A 207 -9.09 14.13 -1.93
CA MET A 207 -10.43 14.33 -1.38
C MET A 207 -11.08 15.62 -1.88
N ASN A 208 -10.31 16.71 -1.98
CA ASN A 208 -10.79 17.97 -2.54
C ASN A 208 -11.16 17.86 -4.02
N THR A 209 -10.57 16.92 -4.76
CA THR A 209 -10.90 16.68 -6.17
C THR A 209 -12.07 15.72 -6.38
N MET A 210 -12.39 14.88 -5.39
CA MET A 210 -13.52 13.94 -5.41
C MET A 210 -14.83 14.66 -5.04
N THR A 211 -15.24 15.67 -5.80
CA THR A 211 -16.48 16.44 -5.58
C THR A 211 -17.67 16.00 -6.45
N SER A 212 -17.65 14.81 -7.06
CA SER A 212 -18.76 14.37 -7.93
C SER A 212 -19.81 13.54 -7.18
N VAL A 213 -20.81 14.22 -6.61
CA VAL A 213 -22.16 13.66 -6.58
C VAL A 213 -22.76 14.02 -7.94
N PRO A 214 -23.06 13.06 -8.85
CA PRO A 214 -23.91 13.39 -9.99
C PRO A 214 -25.25 13.90 -9.42
N PRO A 215 -25.80 15.03 -9.92
CA PRO A 215 -27.04 15.54 -9.38
C PRO A 215 -28.10 14.44 -9.42
N LEU A 216 -28.63 14.09 -8.24
CA LEU A 216 -29.82 13.25 -8.12
C LEU A 216 -30.88 13.84 -9.05
N GLY A 217 -31.45 12.97 -9.89
CA GLY A 217 -32.44 13.35 -10.88
C GLY A 217 -33.52 14.26 -10.30
N THR A 218 -33.79 15.33 -11.02
CA THR A 218 -34.92 16.22 -10.79
C THR A 218 -36.22 15.40 -10.86
N ALA A 219 -36.75 15.01 -9.71
CA ALA A 219 -38.10 14.46 -9.60
C ALA A 219 -39.09 15.62 -9.59
N TYR A 220 -39.76 15.87 -10.73
CA TYR A 220 -40.89 16.80 -10.78
C TYR A 220 -42.12 16.13 -10.16
N HIS A 221 -42.48 16.52 -8.94
CA HIS A 221 -43.82 16.28 -8.40
C HIS A 221 -44.64 17.56 -8.54
N HIS A 222 -45.61 17.56 -9.45
CA HIS A 222 -46.62 18.62 -9.54
C HIS A 222 -47.91 18.10 -8.90
N TRP A 223 -48.26 18.60 -7.72
CA TRP A 223 -49.64 18.54 -7.22
C TRP A 223 -50.38 19.78 -7.72
N ARG A 224 -51.53 19.59 -8.36
CA ARG A 224 -52.59 20.60 -8.42
C ARG A 224 -53.85 19.94 -7.86
N CYS A 225 -54.34 20.50 -6.75
CA CYS A 225 -55.77 20.41 -6.43
C CYS A 225 -56.52 21.35 -7.38
N GLU A 226 -57.77 21.01 -7.65
CA GLU A 226 -58.73 21.65 -8.57
C GLU A 226 -58.69 23.19 -8.58
#